data_AF-A0AAV7EA68-F1
#
_entry.id   AF-A0AAV7EA68-F1
#
_cell.length_a   1.000
_cell.length_b   1.000
_cell.length_c   1.000
_cell.angle_alpha   90.00
_cell.angle_beta   90.00
_cell.angle_gamma   90.00
#
_symmetry.space_group_name_H-M   'P 1'
#
loop_
_entity.id
_entity.type
_entity.pdbx_description
1 polymer ?
#
loop_
_entity_poly.entity_id
_entity_poly.type
_entity_poly.pdbx_seq_one_letter_code
_entity_poly.pdbx_strand_id
1 'polypeptide(L)'
;MTEAMIRKKPGMASVKDMPLLQDGPPPGGFAPVRYARRIPTKGPSAIAIFLTTLGAFSYGMYQVGQGNKIRRAIKEEKYAARRAILPLLQAEEDERFVMEWKKSLEEEARIMKNVPGWKILLSLHSLPPSLPPSEASLFPPSSSDYGPPALPVFRRSSGGSIRICLTGFNC
;
A
#
# COMPACT_ATOMS: atom_id res chain seq x y z
N MET A 1 -35.65 -37.43 82.40
CA MET A 1 -34.86 -37.25 83.63
C MET A 1 -33.57 -36.51 83.28
N THR A 2 -33.32 -35.27 83.68
CA THR A 2 -34.10 -34.05 83.40
C THR A 2 -33.09 -33.02 82.87
N GLU A 3 -33.36 -32.28 81.78
CA GLU A 3 -32.41 -31.26 81.28
C GLU A 3 -32.05 -30.23 82.35
N ALA A 4 -32.96 -30.03 83.32
CA ALA A 4 -32.78 -29.18 84.49
C ALA A 4 -31.65 -29.65 85.43
N MET A 5 -31.33 -30.94 85.48
CA MET A 5 -30.20 -31.46 86.26
C MET A 5 -28.86 -31.31 85.52
N ILE A 6 -28.87 -31.32 84.19
CA ILE A 6 -27.67 -31.22 83.35
C ILE A 6 -27.20 -29.76 83.22
N ARG A 7 -28.11 -28.82 82.94
CA ARG A 7 -27.82 -27.38 82.75
C ARG A 7 -27.95 -26.57 84.05
N LYS A 8 -27.66 -27.20 85.18
CA LYS A 8 -27.94 -26.68 86.52
C LYS A 8 -27.19 -25.37 86.79
N LYS A 9 -27.93 -24.28 87.02
CA LYS A 9 -27.43 -23.00 87.56
C LYS A 9 -27.75 -22.92 89.06
N PRO A 10 -26.81 -22.54 89.95
CA PRO A 10 -27.11 -22.39 91.37
C PRO A 10 -28.15 -21.27 91.58
N GLY A 11 -29.22 -21.55 92.34
CA GLY A 11 -30.29 -20.59 92.67
C GLY A 11 -31.50 -20.55 91.72
N MET A 12 -31.68 -21.54 90.84
CA MET A 12 -32.81 -21.59 89.90
C MET A 12 -34.13 -21.96 90.60
N ALA A 13 -35.13 -21.07 90.56
CA ALA A 13 -36.46 -21.28 91.16
C ALA A 13 -37.46 -21.99 90.23
N SER A 14 -37.26 -21.91 88.92
CA SER A 14 -38.12 -22.50 87.90
C SER A 14 -37.33 -22.99 86.69
N VAL A 15 -37.86 -23.98 85.97
CA VAL A 15 -37.25 -24.57 84.77
C VAL A 15 -37.01 -23.55 83.65
N LYS A 16 -37.73 -22.41 83.65
CA LYS A 16 -37.61 -21.35 82.63
C LYS A 16 -36.30 -20.56 82.71
N ASP A 17 -35.67 -20.50 83.88
CA ASP A 17 -34.45 -19.71 84.11
C ASP A 17 -33.16 -20.48 83.80
N MET A 18 -33.30 -21.57 83.05
CA MET A 18 -32.21 -22.44 82.65
C MET A 18 -31.27 -21.72 81.68
N PRO A 19 -29.94 -21.78 81.87
CA PRO A 19 -28.99 -21.14 80.97
C PRO A 19 -29.03 -21.81 79.59
N LEU A 20 -29.30 -21.00 78.56
CA LEU A 20 -29.23 -21.36 77.15
C LEU A 20 -28.14 -20.52 76.50
N LEU A 21 -26.95 -21.10 76.35
CA LEU A 21 -25.86 -20.50 75.57
C LEU A 21 -25.93 -21.10 74.17
N GLN A 22 -26.51 -20.36 73.24
CA GLN A 22 -26.64 -20.74 71.84
C GLN A 22 -25.68 -19.90 70.99
N ASP A 23 -25.06 -20.51 69.98
CA ASP A 23 -24.27 -19.76 69.01
C ASP A 23 -25.20 -18.83 68.22
N GLY A 24 -25.00 -17.53 68.42
CA GLY A 24 -25.80 -16.48 67.82
C GLY A 24 -24.92 -15.36 67.27
N PRO A 25 -25.49 -14.48 66.42
CA PRO A 25 -24.78 -13.28 66.02
C PRO A 25 -24.43 -12.45 67.27
N PRO A 26 -23.30 -11.74 67.27
CA PRO A 26 -22.95 -10.85 68.36
C PRO A 26 -24.06 -9.80 68.55
N PRO A 27 -24.27 -9.29 69.77
CA PRO A 27 -25.22 -8.20 70.02
C PRO A 27 -24.78 -6.98 69.20
N GLY A 28 -25.48 -6.70 68.09
CA GLY A 28 -25.12 -5.69 67.08
C GLY A 28 -25.03 -6.20 65.64
N GLY A 29 -25.04 -7.50 65.40
CA GLY A 29 -25.02 -8.11 64.06
C GLY A 29 -23.67 -8.03 63.34
N PHE A 30 -23.62 -8.52 62.09
CA PHE A 30 -22.42 -8.47 61.25
C PHE A 30 -22.38 -7.21 60.39
N ALA A 31 -21.18 -6.83 59.95
CA ALA A 31 -21.00 -5.72 59.02
C ALA A 31 -21.79 -5.97 57.71
N PRO A 32 -22.38 -4.92 57.11
CA PRO A 32 -23.20 -5.07 55.92
C PRO A 32 -22.35 -5.56 54.74
N VAL A 33 -22.61 -6.81 54.32
CA VAL A 33 -21.96 -7.42 53.17
C VAL A 33 -22.54 -6.82 51.90
N ARG A 34 -21.67 -6.23 51.06
CA ARG A 34 -22.08 -5.64 49.78
C ARG A 34 -22.23 -6.73 48.73
N TYR A 35 -23.46 -7.07 48.39
CA TYR A 35 -23.78 -8.10 47.39
C TYR A 35 -23.99 -7.55 45.97
N ALA A 36 -24.25 -6.24 45.84
CA ALA A 36 -24.56 -5.61 44.57
C ALA A 36 -23.30 -5.35 43.73
N ARG A 37 -23.39 -5.65 42.42
CA ARG A 37 -22.33 -5.35 41.45
C ARG A 37 -22.24 -3.84 41.19
N ARG A 38 -21.07 -3.24 41.42
CA ARG A 38 -20.82 -1.81 41.15
C ARG A 38 -19.71 -1.65 40.10
N ILE A 39 -20.09 -1.53 38.83
CA ILE A 39 -19.15 -1.20 37.76
C ILE A 39 -19.17 0.33 37.57
N PRO A 40 -18.07 1.04 37.86
CA PRO A 40 -18.02 2.48 37.62
C PRO A 40 -17.78 2.75 36.12
N THR A 41 -18.73 3.39 35.45
CA THR A 41 -18.57 3.86 34.06
C THR A 41 -17.89 5.23 34.04
N LYS A 42 -16.57 5.26 34.28
CA LYS A 42 -15.75 6.49 34.30
C LYS A 42 -15.16 6.85 32.91
N GLY A 43 -15.98 6.79 31.86
CA GLY A 43 -15.58 7.16 30.51
C GLY A 43 -15.96 8.61 30.17
N PRO A 44 -15.25 9.25 29.22
CA PRO A 44 -15.72 10.50 28.64
C PRO A 44 -17.10 10.29 27.98
N SER A 45 -17.94 11.32 28.00
CA SER A 45 -19.25 11.26 27.36
C SER A 45 -19.10 11.05 25.85
N ALA A 46 -20.10 10.43 25.20
CA ALA A 46 -20.08 10.18 23.76
C ALA A 46 -19.84 11.46 22.94
N ILE A 47 -20.45 12.57 23.39
CA ILE A 47 -20.27 13.89 22.78
C ILE A 47 -18.83 14.38 22.93
N ALA A 48 -18.20 14.18 24.08
CA ALA A 48 -16.81 14.58 24.30
C ALA A 48 -15.86 13.82 23.35
N ILE A 49 -16.08 12.52 23.16
CA ILE A 49 -15.29 11.70 22.21
C ILE A 49 -15.50 12.22 20.79
N PHE A 50 -16.75 12.45 20.39
CA PHE A 50 -17.07 12.88 19.04
C PHE A 50 -16.48 14.26 18.70
N LEU A 51 -16.64 15.23 19.59
CA LEU A 51 -16.08 16.58 19.41
C LEU A 51 -14.56 16.56 19.37
N THR A 52 -13.92 15.74 20.20
CA THR A 52 -12.46 15.60 20.20
C THR A 52 -11.97 15.05 18.87
N THR A 53 -12.61 13.98 18.37
CA THR A 53 -12.27 13.38 17.08
C THR A 53 -12.48 14.35 15.92
N LEU A 54 -13.61 15.06 15.88
CA LEU A 54 -13.88 16.07 14.84
C LEU A 54 -12.94 17.27 14.92
N GLY A 55 -12.60 17.72 16.13
CA GLY A 55 -11.62 18.78 16.36
C GLY A 55 -10.23 18.38 15.85
N ALA A 56 -9.77 17.18 16.21
CA ALA A 56 -8.50 16.65 15.72
C ALA A 56 -8.49 16.47 14.20
N PHE A 57 -9.58 15.97 13.62
CA PHE A 57 -9.70 15.77 12.17
C PHE A 57 -9.69 17.09 11.40
N SER A 58 -10.52 18.05 11.81
CA SER A 58 -10.59 19.37 11.15
C SER A 58 -9.26 20.11 11.22
N TYR A 59 -8.58 20.07 12.36
CA TYR A 59 -7.24 20.64 12.49
C TYR A 59 -6.18 19.89 11.66
N GLY A 60 -6.23 18.55 11.63
CA GLY A 60 -5.36 17.73 10.81
C GLY A 60 -5.50 18.05 9.32
N MET A 61 -6.73 18.19 8.83
CA MET A 61 -7.01 18.55 7.44
C MET A 61 -6.51 19.96 7.09
N TYR A 62 -6.61 20.90 8.03
CA TYR A 62 -6.03 22.24 7.86
C TYR A 62 -4.50 22.19 7.69
N GLN A 63 -3.80 21.45 8.56
CA GLN A 63 -2.35 21.24 8.48
C GLN A 63 -1.92 20.58 7.16
N VAL A 64 -2.65 19.55 6.72
CA VAL A 64 -2.44 18.89 5.41
C VAL A 64 -2.60 19.88 4.26
N GLY A 65 -3.61 20.76 4.32
CA GLY A 65 -3.82 21.82 3.34
C GLY A 65 -2.62 22.75 3.22
N GLN A 66 -2.06 23.20 4.35
CA GLN A 66 -0.86 24.05 4.36
C GLN A 66 0.38 23.30 3.83
N GLY A 67 0.57 22.05 4.23
CA GLY A 67 1.66 21.22 3.72
C GLY A 67 1.57 20.99 2.20
N ASN A 68 0.37 20.81 1.66
CA ASN A 68 0.16 20.66 0.22
C ASN A 68 0.47 21.93 -0.57
N LYS A 69 0.22 23.12 0.00
CA LYS A 69 0.61 24.40 -0.64
C LYS A 69 2.14 24.50 -0.75
N ILE A 70 2.85 24.17 0.33
CA ILE A 70 4.33 24.18 0.34
C ILE A 70 4.87 23.16 -0.66
N ARG A 71 4.32 21.94 -0.69
CA ARG A 71 4.71 20.91 -1.67
C ARG A 71 4.47 21.34 -3.12
N ARG A 72 3.42 22.11 -3.40
CA ARG A 72 3.17 22.66 -4.75
C ARG A 72 4.22 23.70 -5.11
N ALA A 73 4.54 24.63 -4.20
CA ALA A 73 5.59 25.62 -4.42
C ALA A 73 6.95 24.95 -4.75
N ILE A 74 7.37 23.95 -3.98
CA ILE A 74 8.62 23.21 -4.24
C ILE A 74 8.59 22.49 -5.61
N LYS A 75 7.44 21.92 -5.99
CA LYS A 75 7.30 21.30 -7.32
C LYS A 75 7.38 22.33 -8.44
N GLU A 76 6.78 23.49 -8.26
CA GLU A 76 6.83 24.59 -9.21
C GLU A 76 8.26 25.10 -9.39
N GLU A 77 9.02 25.26 -8.31
CA GLU A 77 10.45 25.58 -8.34
C GLU A 77 11.23 24.53 -9.14
N LYS A 78 11.00 23.23 -8.89
CA LYS A 78 11.62 22.14 -9.65
C LYS A 78 11.27 22.19 -11.13
N TYR A 79 10.01 22.47 -11.48
CA TYR A 79 9.58 22.60 -12.87
C TYR A 79 10.17 23.85 -13.53
N ALA A 80 10.29 24.97 -12.81
CA ALA A 80 10.94 26.17 -13.31
C ALA A 80 12.42 25.92 -13.62
N ALA A 81 13.15 25.26 -12.71
CA ALA A 81 14.54 24.87 -12.92
C ALA A 81 14.70 23.96 -14.16
N ARG A 82 13.81 22.98 -14.33
CA ARG A 82 13.80 22.11 -15.52
C ARG A 82 13.55 22.88 -16.81
N ARG A 83 12.56 23.78 -16.83
CA ARG A 83 12.24 24.60 -18.01
C ARG A 83 13.40 25.50 -18.41
N ALA A 84 14.17 26.02 -17.44
CA ALA A 84 15.34 26.85 -17.70
C ALA A 84 16.47 26.10 -18.41
N ILE A 85 16.68 24.82 -18.06
CA ILE A 85 17.76 23.99 -18.62
C ILE A 85 17.33 23.24 -19.89
N LEU A 86 16.03 23.01 -20.07
CA LEU A 86 15.45 22.31 -21.22
C LEU A 86 15.97 22.76 -22.59
N PRO A 87 16.06 24.07 -22.93
CA PRO A 87 16.54 24.47 -24.25
C PRO A 87 18.00 24.07 -24.53
N LEU A 88 18.85 24.00 -23.51
CA LEU A 88 20.23 23.51 -23.68
C LEU A 88 20.25 22.01 -23.95
N LEU A 89 19.52 21.23 -23.16
CA LEU A 89 19.43 19.78 -23.36
C LEU A 89 18.81 19.43 -24.71
N GLN A 90 17.79 20.17 -25.14
CA GLN A 90 17.18 19.99 -26.45
C GLN A 90 18.18 20.27 -27.57
N ALA A 91 18.99 21.32 -27.45
CA ALA A 91 20.02 21.62 -28.44
C ALA A 91 21.09 20.52 -28.53
N GLU A 92 21.55 20.00 -27.39
CA GLU A 92 22.49 18.88 -27.34
C GLU A 92 21.90 17.60 -27.97
N GLU A 93 20.62 17.33 -27.73
CA GLU A 93 19.90 16.20 -28.33
C GLU A 93 19.71 16.38 -29.85
N ASP A 94 19.33 17.59 -30.29
CA ASP A 94 19.17 17.93 -31.70
C ASP A 94 20.50 17.78 -32.46
N GLU A 95 21.64 18.18 -31.87
CA GLU A 95 22.97 17.96 -32.45
C GLU A 95 23.28 16.47 -32.61
N ARG A 96 23.06 15.67 -31.56
CA ARG A 96 23.26 14.21 -31.60
C ARG A 96 22.36 13.54 -32.65
N PHE A 97 21.10 13.96 -32.73
CA PHE A 97 20.12 13.47 -33.67
C PHE A 97 20.54 13.75 -35.12
N VAL A 98 20.94 14.98 -35.44
CA VAL A 98 21.39 15.36 -36.79
C VAL A 98 22.66 14.59 -37.19
N MET A 99 23.58 14.37 -36.25
CA MET A 99 24.78 13.56 -36.51
C MET A 99 24.43 12.12 -36.85
N GLU A 100 23.56 11.48 -36.07
CA GLU A 100 23.16 10.09 -36.31
C GLU A 100 22.35 9.96 -37.61
N TRP A 101 21.43 10.89 -37.84
CA TRP A 101 20.65 10.96 -39.08
C TRP A 101 21.54 11.01 -40.32
N LYS A 102 22.60 11.83 -40.31
CA LYS A 102 23.56 11.91 -41.42
C LYS A 102 24.26 10.57 -41.66
N LYS A 103 24.67 9.86 -40.61
CA LYS A 103 25.29 8.53 -40.76
C LYS A 103 24.33 7.53 -41.40
N SER A 104 23.08 7.48 -40.92
CA SER A 104 22.06 6.60 -41.50
C SER A 104 21.84 6.89 -42.99
N LEU A 105 21.82 8.17 -43.38
CA LEU A 105 21.69 8.55 -44.79
C LEU A 105 22.89 8.13 -45.64
N GLU A 106 24.11 8.26 -45.12
CA GLU A 106 25.33 7.80 -45.79
C GLU A 106 25.35 6.27 -45.95
N GLU A 107 24.86 5.54 -44.95
CA GLU A 107 24.73 4.08 -44.98
C GLU A 107 23.65 3.62 -45.96
N GLU A 108 22.47 4.22 -45.94
CA GLU A 108 21.41 3.96 -46.92
C GLU A 108 21.91 4.23 -48.34
N ALA A 109 22.59 5.36 -48.57
CA ALA A 109 23.17 5.71 -49.85
C ALA A 109 24.26 4.72 -50.30
N ARG A 110 24.98 4.09 -49.35
CA ARG A 110 25.98 3.05 -49.62
C ARG A 110 25.33 1.72 -50.00
N ILE A 111 24.29 1.31 -49.28
CA ILE A 111 23.60 0.03 -49.46
C ILE A 111 22.72 0.05 -50.73
N MET A 112 22.03 1.16 -51.00
CA MET A 112 21.01 1.26 -52.05
C MET A 112 21.52 1.71 -53.43
N LYS A 113 22.84 1.75 -53.65
CA LYS A 113 23.45 2.18 -54.94
C LYS A 113 22.96 1.40 -56.15
N ASN A 114 22.60 0.14 -55.96
CA ASN A 114 22.34 -0.81 -57.04
C ASN A 114 20.84 -1.03 -57.32
N VAL A 115 19.94 -0.33 -56.61
CA VAL A 115 18.49 -0.49 -56.75
C VAL A 115 17.92 0.60 -57.67
N PRO A 116 17.42 0.26 -58.86
CA PRO A 116 16.90 1.25 -59.80
C PRO A 116 15.62 1.92 -59.26
N GLY A 117 15.57 3.26 -59.30
CA GLY A 117 14.41 4.05 -58.87
C GLY A 117 14.38 4.41 -57.38
N TRP A 118 15.37 3.99 -56.58
CA TRP A 118 15.44 4.35 -55.16
C TRP A 118 15.93 5.80 -54.98
N LYS A 119 15.15 6.62 -54.26
CA LYS A 119 15.54 7.98 -53.86
C LYS A 119 15.82 7.99 -52.36
N ILE A 120 17.05 8.36 -51.99
CA ILE A 120 17.45 8.55 -50.59
C ILE A 120 16.48 9.53 -49.92
N LEU A 121 16.03 9.22 -48.71
CA LEU A 121 15.06 10.00 -47.91
C LEU A 121 13.58 9.97 -48.38
N LEU A 122 13.25 9.53 -49.61
CA LEU A 122 11.87 9.68 -50.15
C LEU A 122 10.82 8.81 -49.45
N SER A 123 11.18 7.65 -48.88
CA SER A 123 10.20 6.73 -48.27
C SER A 123 9.47 7.31 -47.05
N LEU A 124 10.00 8.38 -46.45
CA LEU A 124 9.40 9.11 -45.34
C LEU A 124 8.46 10.25 -45.77
N HIS A 125 8.42 10.61 -47.06
CA HIS A 125 7.74 11.82 -47.55
C HIS A 125 6.20 11.73 -47.63
N SER A 126 5.61 10.60 -47.27
CA SER A 126 4.14 10.52 -47.07
C SER A 126 3.70 11.16 -45.74
N LEU A 127 4.64 11.37 -44.82
CA LEU A 127 4.43 12.02 -43.53
C LEU A 127 4.83 13.50 -43.62
N PRO A 128 4.15 14.40 -42.88
CA PRO A 128 4.55 15.80 -42.85
C PRO A 128 6.00 15.97 -42.33
N PRO A 129 6.75 16.98 -42.81
CA PRO A 129 8.21 17.10 -42.62
C PRO A 129 8.73 17.18 -41.18
N SER A 130 7.86 17.30 -40.18
CA SER A 130 8.20 17.63 -38.79
C SER A 130 8.00 16.48 -37.80
N LEU A 131 7.82 15.24 -38.26
CA LEU A 131 7.67 14.10 -37.37
C LEU A 131 9.03 13.48 -37.04
N PRO A 132 9.29 13.15 -35.76
CA PRO A 132 10.50 12.41 -35.41
C PRO A 132 10.44 11.02 -36.04
N PRO A 133 11.54 10.53 -36.61
CA PRO A 133 11.65 9.18 -37.12
C PRO A 133 11.47 8.17 -35.98
N SER A 134 10.97 6.98 -36.31
CA SER A 134 10.79 5.92 -35.31
C SER A 134 12.14 5.47 -34.75
N GLU A 135 12.18 5.01 -33.50
CA GLU A 135 13.40 4.58 -32.81
C GLU A 135 14.20 3.55 -33.64
N ALA A 136 13.51 2.62 -34.30
CA ALA A 136 14.09 1.60 -35.18
C ALA A 136 14.77 2.16 -36.45
N SER A 137 14.46 3.40 -36.84
CA SER A 137 15.04 4.06 -38.01
C SER A 137 16.24 4.96 -37.67
N LEU A 138 16.36 5.42 -36.42
CA LEU A 138 17.53 6.18 -35.95
C LEU A 138 18.66 5.28 -35.45
N PHE A 139 18.29 4.22 -34.75
CA PHE A 139 19.22 3.19 -34.30
C PHE A 139 18.88 1.90 -35.05
N PRO A 140 19.34 1.75 -36.31
CA PRO A 140 19.19 0.47 -36.98
C PRO A 140 19.90 -0.58 -36.12
N PRO A 141 19.26 -1.74 -35.82
CA PRO A 141 19.91 -2.79 -35.05
C PRO A 141 21.23 -3.12 -35.74
N SER A 142 22.30 -3.07 -34.96
CA SER A 142 23.62 -3.43 -35.44
C SER A 142 23.56 -4.86 -35.99
N SER A 143 24.37 -5.21 -36.98
CA SER A 143 24.40 -6.60 -37.50
C SER A 143 24.70 -7.64 -36.42
N SER A 144 25.23 -7.21 -35.26
CA SER A 144 25.41 -8.00 -34.03
C SER A 144 24.13 -8.28 -33.23
N ASP A 145 23.03 -7.54 -33.44
CA ASP A 145 21.75 -7.75 -32.74
C ASP A 145 20.92 -8.86 -33.39
N TYR A 146 21.19 -9.18 -34.67
CA TYR A 146 20.68 -10.37 -35.31
C TYR A 146 21.52 -11.57 -34.87
N GLY A 147 21.21 -12.12 -33.69
CA GLY A 147 21.59 -13.49 -33.38
C GLY A 147 21.16 -14.41 -34.53
N PRO A 148 21.92 -15.48 -34.86
CA PRO A 148 21.58 -16.37 -35.97
C PRO A 148 20.12 -16.77 -35.84
N PRO A 149 19.33 -16.77 -36.93
CA PRO A 149 17.93 -17.16 -36.84
C PRO A 149 17.91 -18.50 -36.13
N ALA A 150 17.28 -18.55 -34.95
CA ALA A 150 17.17 -19.78 -34.19
C ALA A 150 16.52 -20.77 -35.16
N LEU A 151 17.33 -21.67 -35.74
CA LEU A 151 16.84 -22.70 -36.61
C LEU A 151 15.71 -23.36 -35.82
N PRO A 152 14.51 -23.53 -36.39
CA PRO A 152 13.44 -24.19 -35.68
C PRO A 152 13.99 -25.52 -35.20
N VAL A 153 14.17 -25.65 -33.88
CA VAL A 153 14.63 -26.90 -33.28
C VAL A 153 13.50 -27.88 -33.54
N PHE A 154 13.63 -28.64 -34.62
CA PHE A 154 12.70 -29.71 -34.97
C PHE A 154 12.94 -30.82 -33.95
N ARG A 155 12.35 -30.65 -32.76
CA ARG A 155 12.37 -31.66 -31.72
C ARG A 155 11.50 -32.80 -32.24
N ARG A 156 12.15 -33.83 -32.78
CA ARG A 156 11.51 -35.08 -33.19
C ARG A 156 10.82 -35.66 -31.95
N SER A 157 9.51 -35.44 -31.83
CA SER A 157 8.68 -35.97 -30.77
C SER A 157 8.48 -37.46 -31.01
N SER A 158 9.41 -38.28 -30.52
CA SER A 158 9.18 -39.71 -30.37
C SER A 158 8.15 -39.93 -29.27
N GLY A 159 6.89 -40.11 -29.67
CA GLY A 159 5.84 -40.71 -28.84
C GLY A 159 4.99 -39.72 -28.06
N GLY A 160 3.67 -39.79 -28.32
CA GLY A 160 2.66 -39.70 -27.27
C GLY A 160 2.04 -38.33 -26.99
N SER A 161 0.82 -38.16 -27.50
CA SER A 161 -0.25 -37.29 -26.99
C SER A 161 -0.07 -35.77 -27.11
N ILE A 162 -0.78 -35.18 -28.07
CA ILE A 162 -1.03 -33.74 -28.17
C ILE A 162 -2.04 -33.37 -27.07
N ARG A 163 -1.58 -32.77 -25.96
CA ARG A 163 -2.42 -31.92 -25.12
C ARG A 163 -2.20 -30.47 -25.53
N ILE A 164 -3.25 -29.85 -26.03
CA ILE A 164 -3.35 -28.40 -26.21
C ILE A 164 -3.54 -27.81 -24.80
N CYS A 165 -2.47 -27.25 -24.23
CA CYS A 165 -2.60 -26.36 -23.07
C CYS A 165 -2.97 -24.96 -23.59
N LEU A 166 -4.27 -24.68 -23.61
CA LEU A 166 -4.76 -23.31 -23.70
C LEU A 166 -4.46 -22.60 -22.37
N THR A 167 -3.73 -21.50 -22.48
CA THR A 167 -3.84 -20.29 -21.64
C THR A 167 -3.82 -20.45 -20.12
N GLY A 168 -2.70 -20.03 -19.53
CA GLY A 168 -2.69 -19.12 -18.39
C GLY A 168 -3.64 -19.44 -17.24
N PHE A 169 -3.22 -20.34 -16.35
CA PHE A 169 -3.63 -20.30 -14.95
C PHE A 169 -2.42 -20.68 -14.08
N ASN A 170 -1.90 -19.66 -13.40
CA ASN A 170 -1.06 -19.66 -12.20
C ASN A 170 0.22 -20.52 -12.17
N CYS A 171 1.36 -19.82 -12.18
CA CYS A 171 2.33 -20.03 -11.12
C CYS A 171 1.88 -19.25 -9.88
#